data_AF-A0A1J4KGF6-F1
#
_entry.id   AF-A0A1J4KGF6-F1
#
_cell.length_a   1.000
_cell.length_b   1.000
_cell.length_c   1.000
_cell.angle_alpha   90.00
_cell.angle_beta   90.00
_cell.angle_gamma   90.00
#
_symmetry.space_group_name_H-M   'P 1'
#
loop_
_entity.id
_entity.type
_entity.pdbx_description
1 polymer ?
#
loop_
_entity_poly.entity_id
_entity_poly.type
_entity_poly.pdbx_seq_one_letter_code
_entity_poly.pdbx_strand_id
1 'polypeptide(L)'
;MNRMWVRIADIMAYDSRREQRAELSVLIGMNIQRISSLHGITVENYQHMILPFISKHVELCEDDMAQEFILQSIIQAFPEDYHIQTIEYLFNMFGKVEQGVKILSIVNQLLDRFLEFIGDLVDPSAGRHIFVTIAKNIEELFSSEGHLALTDKFETLERLLRFALKINPDDTKNIQSLLKFAYFHIDLAIGDEPLTDKSASDKLRLFIDCPLSTFESAEPLFHLETLPALIKRLLPDDRIKIASRICEIYTKSSTRITNKEQLTFVLSLTASIVQESKGASCFYALFHLIDAGSVINTMKIIQELAANMDSVNEAASKRAILPIGFIAIKLLRNAEEEDRDKLLKFILLYGKEALQKDPQSAIKIFIETAKVLDKMEGFDEKVTALCDEAINTWSEIQDPAVKYRIFHYILQFVVESRTVDTSLNSQLCTMAASFSETMKSVIALTNCAALFWRPDERLQQREAVQACLAKASKAAASTSNNDNALLLQGLYYVLGSASFFLFKGAELEYKWIKALTGTIQQKHKEVTAKGLSPDNIIAKNVREYYKNTIIFIQENNLLPQGTDEPEEDEAEDEAEAEDEGEAEDEGEAEDEGEVEDEGEAEDEGEVEGEAEDEGEAEEDAEEEEEE
;
A
#
# COMPACT_ATOMS: atom_id res chain seq x y z
N MET A 1 42.92 41.75 27.00
CA MET A 1 43.22 40.35 26.63
C MET A 1 42.95 40.09 25.15
N ASN A 2 41.79 40.49 24.59
CA ASN A 2 41.49 40.33 23.16
C ASN A 2 42.63 40.79 22.22
N ARG A 3 43.14 42.03 22.39
CA ARG A 3 44.27 42.54 21.58
C ARG A 3 45.55 41.69 21.66
N MET A 4 45.80 41.02 22.79
CA MET A 4 46.96 40.11 22.91
C MET A 4 46.69 38.82 22.15
N TRP A 5 45.48 38.29 22.25
CA TRP A 5 45.08 37.07 21.55
C TRP A 5 45.07 37.23 20.03
N VAL A 6 44.63 38.37 19.51
CA VAL A 6 44.74 38.69 18.07
C VAL A 6 46.21 38.80 17.65
N ARG A 7 47.06 39.49 18.42
CA ARG A 7 48.51 39.61 18.11
C ARG A 7 49.25 38.28 18.16
N ILE A 8 48.78 37.31 18.94
CA ILE A 8 49.36 35.97 18.97
C ILE A 8 49.25 35.30 17.59
N ALA A 9 48.23 35.67 16.79
CA ALA A 9 48.14 35.24 15.41
C ALA A 9 49.39 35.60 14.60
N ASP A 10 49.93 36.81 14.76
CA ASP A 10 51.09 37.24 13.98
C ASP A 10 52.41 36.55 14.40
N ILE A 11 52.46 35.99 15.61
CA ILE A 11 53.69 35.47 16.23
C ILE A 11 53.83 33.95 16.02
N MET A 12 52.71 33.21 15.87
CA MET A 12 52.70 31.75 15.83
C MET A 12 52.91 31.17 14.42
N ALA A 13 53.55 30.00 14.34
CA ALA A 13 53.73 29.23 13.11
C ALA A 13 52.39 28.84 12.48
N TYR A 14 52.32 28.82 11.15
CA TYR A 14 51.06 28.76 10.38
C TYR A 14 50.22 27.51 10.71
N ASP A 15 50.86 26.34 10.87
CA ASP A 15 50.18 25.04 10.94
C ASP A 15 49.44 24.76 12.27
N SER A 16 49.83 25.39 13.38
CA SER A 16 49.23 25.17 14.71
C SER A 16 48.62 26.43 15.35
N ARG A 17 48.63 27.55 14.61
CA ARG A 17 48.15 28.85 15.08
C ARG A 17 46.68 28.81 15.50
N ARG A 18 45.82 28.16 14.70
CA ARG A 18 44.36 28.18 14.94
C ARG A 18 43.98 27.36 16.17
N GLU A 19 44.57 26.18 16.34
CA GLU A 19 44.32 25.28 17.49
C GLU A 19 44.77 25.93 18.80
N GLN A 20 46.01 26.42 18.86
CA GLN A 20 46.53 27.07 20.07
C GLN A 20 45.76 28.36 20.42
N ARG A 21 45.32 29.12 19.41
CA ARG A 21 44.43 30.26 19.64
C ARG A 21 43.08 29.81 20.18
N ALA A 22 42.56 28.66 19.76
CA ALA A 22 41.29 28.14 20.26
C ALA A 22 41.40 27.71 21.73
N GLU A 23 42.53 27.12 22.15
CA GLU A 23 42.76 26.80 23.57
C GLU A 23 42.83 28.06 24.44
N LEU A 24 43.48 29.11 23.95
CA LEU A 24 43.65 30.37 24.67
C LEU A 24 42.37 31.22 24.71
N SER A 25 41.41 30.98 23.82
CA SER A 25 40.15 31.72 23.77
C SER A 25 39.35 31.55 25.07
N VAL A 26 39.47 30.40 25.74
CA VAL A 26 38.86 30.09 27.05
C VAL A 26 39.14 31.19 28.07
N LEU A 27 40.34 31.79 28.06
CA LEU A 27 40.68 32.88 28.98
C LEU A 27 39.80 34.12 28.75
N ILE A 28 39.47 34.43 27.50
CA ILE A 28 38.56 35.52 27.17
C ILE A 28 37.14 35.16 27.61
N GLY A 29 36.69 33.94 27.32
CA GLY A 29 35.38 33.44 27.74
C GLY A 29 35.20 33.50 29.26
N MET A 30 36.20 33.08 30.03
CA MET A 30 36.20 33.17 31.50
C MET A 30 36.04 34.61 32.01
N ASN A 31 36.62 35.60 31.32
CA ASN A 31 36.43 37.00 31.72
C ASN A 31 35.00 37.48 31.46
N ILE A 32 34.42 37.10 30.31
CA ILE A 32 33.01 37.43 29.99
C ILE A 32 32.07 36.76 31.00
N GLN A 33 32.31 35.50 31.34
CA GLN A 33 31.54 34.78 32.36
C GLN A 33 31.71 35.36 33.77
N ARG A 34 32.91 35.86 34.10
CA ARG A 34 33.12 36.61 35.36
C ARG A 34 32.33 37.91 35.37
N ILE A 35 32.25 38.60 34.24
CA ILE A 35 31.41 39.81 34.13
C ILE A 35 29.95 39.43 34.36
N SER A 36 29.43 38.39 33.69
CA SER A 36 28.02 38.02 33.84
C SER A 36 27.65 37.53 35.26
N SER A 37 28.61 37.01 36.02
CA SER A 37 28.41 36.58 37.41
C SER A 37 28.54 37.70 38.47
N LEU A 38 28.82 38.94 38.07
CA LEU A 38 28.87 40.05 39.02
C LEU A 38 27.47 40.34 39.60
N HIS A 39 27.40 40.39 40.93
CA HIS A 39 26.16 40.69 41.64
C HIS A 39 25.70 42.13 41.37
N GLY A 40 24.44 42.32 40.97
CA GLY A 40 23.85 43.64 40.74
C GLY A 40 23.94 44.19 39.31
N ILE A 41 24.32 43.37 38.32
CA ILE A 41 24.15 43.76 36.91
C ILE A 41 22.66 43.77 36.57
N THR A 42 22.14 44.94 36.26
CA THR A 42 20.80 45.14 35.70
C THR A 42 20.84 45.14 34.17
N VAL A 43 19.67 44.98 33.52
CA VAL A 43 19.58 45.05 32.06
C VAL A 43 20.02 46.41 31.51
N GLU A 44 19.77 47.50 32.23
CA GLU A 44 20.25 48.85 31.88
C GLU A 44 21.78 48.94 31.84
N ASN A 45 22.46 48.35 32.83
CA ASN A 45 23.92 48.30 32.87
C ASN A 45 24.46 47.48 31.70
N TYR A 46 23.79 46.39 31.35
CA TYR A 46 24.15 45.57 30.19
C TYR A 46 23.99 46.35 28.88
N GLN A 47 22.84 46.98 28.67
CA GLN A 47 22.49 47.72 27.46
C GLN A 47 23.37 48.97 27.24
N HIS A 48 23.67 49.73 28.29
CA HIS A 48 24.34 51.03 28.16
C HIS A 48 25.85 50.99 28.42
N MET A 49 26.37 49.98 29.13
CA MET A 49 27.79 49.92 29.48
C MET A 49 28.50 48.69 28.91
N ILE A 50 28.00 47.50 29.23
CA ILE A 50 28.73 46.25 28.94
C ILE A 50 28.70 45.94 27.44
N LEU A 51 27.50 45.85 26.87
CA LEU A 51 27.33 45.45 25.47
C LEU A 51 27.97 46.45 24.49
N PRO A 52 27.83 47.79 24.67
CA PRO A 52 28.53 48.75 23.83
C PRO A 52 30.06 48.69 23.94
N PHE A 53 30.58 48.40 25.13
CA PHE A 53 32.02 48.25 25.33
C PHE A 53 32.56 47.01 24.61
N ILE A 54 31.85 45.89 24.67
CA ILE A 54 32.23 44.66 23.97
C ILE A 54 32.08 44.83 22.45
N SER A 55 30.97 45.43 21.98
CA SER A 55 30.75 45.73 20.56
C SER A 55 31.89 46.52 19.95
N LYS A 56 32.37 47.56 20.64
CA LYS A 56 33.54 48.33 20.19
C LYS A 56 34.80 47.46 20.06
N HIS A 57 34.96 46.46 20.92
CA HIS A 57 36.09 45.53 20.86
C HIS A 57 35.97 44.48 19.74
N VAL A 58 34.75 44.08 19.40
CA VAL A 58 34.46 43.18 18.26
C VAL A 58 34.69 43.93 16.95
N GLU A 59 34.19 45.16 16.82
CA GLU A 59 34.40 46.00 15.63
C GLU A 59 35.89 46.34 15.41
N LEU A 60 36.66 46.57 16.48
CA LEU A 60 38.08 46.95 16.37
C LEU A 60 39.05 45.77 16.20
N CYS A 61 38.61 44.51 16.33
CA CYS A 61 39.56 43.39 16.32
C CYS A 61 39.89 42.84 14.94
N GLU A 62 39.05 43.10 13.93
CA GLU A 62 39.28 42.74 12.50
C GLU A 62 39.80 41.29 12.33
N ASP A 63 39.30 40.36 13.15
CA ASP A 63 39.72 38.95 13.19
C ASP A 63 38.50 38.05 13.37
N ASP A 64 38.23 37.22 12.38
CA ASP A 64 37.04 36.38 12.25
C ASP A 64 36.89 35.40 13.43
N MET A 65 37.96 34.68 13.77
CA MET A 65 37.98 33.74 14.88
C MET A 65 37.68 34.41 16.22
N ALA A 66 38.22 35.62 16.43
CA ALA A 66 38.00 36.36 17.66
C ALA A 66 36.59 36.93 17.77
N GLN A 67 36.07 37.49 16.68
CA GLN A 67 34.70 37.98 16.62
C GLN A 67 33.72 36.83 16.88
N GLU A 68 33.89 35.69 16.21
CA GLU A 68 33.03 34.51 16.38
C GLU A 68 32.98 34.05 17.85
N PHE A 69 34.15 33.83 18.45
CA PHE A 69 34.24 33.33 19.82
C PHE A 69 33.69 34.32 20.86
N ILE A 70 33.99 35.62 20.72
CA ILE A 70 33.50 36.65 21.65
C ILE A 70 31.98 36.72 21.58
N LEU A 71 31.39 36.70 20.39
CA LEU A 71 29.95 36.75 20.21
C LEU A 71 29.25 35.50 20.77
N GLN A 72 29.76 34.30 20.51
CA GLN A 72 29.27 33.07 21.13
C GLN A 72 29.37 33.13 22.66
N SER A 73 30.47 33.66 23.19
CA SER A 73 30.67 33.83 24.63
C SER A 73 29.68 34.80 25.26
N ILE A 74 29.33 35.90 24.57
CA ILE A 74 28.29 36.84 25.03
C ILE A 74 26.94 36.13 25.09
N ILE A 75 26.59 35.41 24.02
CA ILE A 75 25.32 34.67 23.95
C ILE A 75 25.28 33.63 25.05
N GLN A 76 26.35 32.90 25.33
CA GLN A 76 26.34 31.86 26.36
C GLN A 76 26.39 32.41 27.80
N ALA A 77 27.08 33.53 28.04
CA ALA A 77 27.36 33.99 29.39
C ALA A 77 26.22 34.81 30.04
N PHE A 78 25.45 35.55 29.25
CA PHE A 78 24.40 36.46 29.76
C PHE A 78 23.00 35.83 29.68
N PRO A 79 22.07 36.17 30.60
CA PRO A 79 20.69 35.67 30.57
C PRO A 79 19.89 36.08 29.32
N GLU A 80 18.85 35.34 28.99
CA GLU A 80 17.99 35.52 27.82
C GLU A 80 17.21 36.84 27.87
N ASP A 81 16.72 37.24 29.04
CA ASP A 81 16.03 38.53 29.26
C ASP A 81 16.85 39.73 28.77
N TYR A 82 18.18 39.64 28.90
CA TYR A 82 19.11 40.71 28.57
C TYR A 82 19.24 40.78 27.05
N HIS A 83 19.37 39.62 26.41
CA HIS A 83 19.44 39.50 24.95
C HIS A 83 18.14 39.93 24.27
N ILE A 84 16.98 39.63 24.86
CA ILE A 84 15.67 40.06 24.33
C ILE A 84 15.58 41.59 24.26
N GLN A 85 15.98 42.29 25.32
CA GLN A 85 15.93 43.77 25.34
C GLN A 85 16.97 44.42 24.45
N THR A 86 18.09 43.74 24.16
CA THR A 86 19.18 44.27 23.31
C THR A 86 19.22 43.66 21.91
N ILE A 87 18.15 43.01 21.45
CA ILE A 87 18.22 42.16 20.26
C ILE A 87 18.57 42.93 18.98
N GLU A 88 17.97 44.11 18.78
CA GLU A 88 18.28 44.97 17.63
C GLU A 88 19.75 45.42 17.64
N TYR A 89 20.30 45.65 18.83
CA TYR A 89 21.71 46.00 18.99
C TYR A 89 22.63 44.82 18.66
N LEU A 90 22.28 43.61 19.09
CA LEU A 90 23.02 42.39 18.76
C LEU A 90 23.04 42.12 17.25
N PHE A 91 21.89 42.22 16.58
CA PHE A 91 21.81 42.01 15.13
C PHE A 91 22.55 43.10 14.33
N ASN A 92 22.51 44.37 14.78
CA ASN A 92 23.32 45.43 14.18
C ASN A 92 24.83 45.16 14.36
N MET A 93 25.24 44.61 15.50
CA MET A 93 26.62 44.17 15.71
C MET A 93 26.98 42.99 14.81
N PHE A 94 26.07 42.02 14.61
CA PHE A 94 26.28 40.91 13.67
C PHE A 94 26.48 41.38 12.24
N GLY A 95 25.73 42.41 11.78
CA GLY A 95 25.90 42.95 10.43
C GLY A 95 27.20 43.72 10.17
N LYS A 96 28.06 43.92 11.20
CA LYS A 96 29.33 44.65 11.10
C LYS A 96 30.58 43.77 11.27
N VAL A 97 30.41 42.47 11.48
CA VAL A 97 31.56 41.56 11.64
C VAL A 97 32.19 41.22 10.28
N GLU A 98 33.36 40.62 10.32
CA GLU A 98 34.06 40.15 9.13
C GLU A 98 33.32 38.99 8.44
N GLN A 99 33.40 38.92 7.11
CA GLN A 99 32.71 37.89 6.29
C GLN A 99 33.13 36.44 6.62
N GLY A 100 34.30 36.25 7.25
CA GLY A 100 34.77 34.93 7.68
C GLY A 100 34.02 34.37 8.90
N VAL A 101 33.26 35.20 9.61
CA VAL A 101 32.52 34.81 10.81
C VAL A 101 31.28 34.01 10.43
N LYS A 102 31.08 32.84 11.05
CA LYS A 102 29.87 32.03 10.88
C LYS A 102 28.69 32.63 11.67
N ILE A 103 28.16 33.77 11.23
CA ILE A 103 27.11 34.51 11.92
C ILE A 103 25.87 33.66 12.17
N LEU A 104 25.48 32.81 11.21
CA LEU A 104 24.31 31.94 11.38
C LEU A 104 24.48 30.90 12.50
N SER A 105 25.71 30.44 12.77
CA SER A 105 25.98 29.58 13.93
C SER A 105 25.68 30.30 15.25
N ILE A 106 26.08 31.57 15.33
CA ILE A 106 25.86 32.47 16.48
C ILE A 106 24.36 32.73 16.66
N VAL A 107 23.65 33.02 15.56
CA VAL A 107 22.19 33.22 15.57
C VAL A 107 21.46 31.93 15.97
N ASN A 108 21.88 30.77 15.46
CA ASN A 108 21.32 29.48 15.85
C ASN A 108 21.46 29.20 17.35
N GLN A 109 22.63 29.50 17.93
CA GLN A 109 22.84 29.39 19.37
C GLN A 109 21.91 30.33 20.15
N LEU A 110 21.69 31.56 19.68
CA LEU A 110 20.75 32.49 20.30
C LEU A 110 19.31 31.97 20.24
N LEU A 111 18.89 31.45 19.07
CA LEU A 111 17.57 30.88 18.86
C LEU A 111 17.33 29.65 19.75
N ASP A 112 18.32 28.75 19.87
CA ASP A 112 18.22 27.56 20.72
C ASP A 112 18.01 27.94 22.19
N ARG A 113 18.74 28.95 22.68
CA ARG A 113 18.52 29.47 24.04
C ARG A 113 17.13 30.08 24.23
N PHE A 114 16.66 30.84 23.25
CA PHE A 114 15.31 31.39 23.36
C PHE A 114 14.21 30.33 23.24
N LEU A 115 14.43 29.28 22.45
CA LEU A 115 13.53 28.13 22.38
C LEU A 115 13.39 27.45 23.74
N GLU A 116 14.49 27.29 24.48
CA GLU A 116 14.47 26.80 25.87
C GLU A 116 13.69 27.77 26.77
N PHE A 117 14.04 29.06 26.74
CA PHE A 117 13.45 30.10 27.58
C PHE A 117 11.93 30.27 27.40
N ILE A 118 11.41 30.19 26.17
CA ILE A 118 9.95 30.28 25.94
C ILE A 118 9.18 29.18 26.69
N GLY A 119 9.80 28.03 26.95
CA GLY A 119 9.17 26.97 27.76
C GLY A 119 8.69 27.47 29.13
N ASP A 120 9.35 28.51 29.64
CA ASP A 120 9.10 29.07 30.97
C ASP A 120 8.30 30.39 30.92
N LEU A 121 7.99 30.91 29.74
CA LEU A 121 7.23 32.15 29.60
C LEU A 121 5.75 31.96 29.92
N VAL A 122 5.26 32.69 30.93
CA VAL A 122 3.86 32.65 31.38
C VAL A 122 2.92 33.46 30.46
N ASP A 123 3.44 34.43 29.70
CA ASP A 123 2.65 35.30 28.81
C ASP A 123 2.90 35.05 27.31
N PRO A 124 1.91 34.51 26.56
CA PRO A 124 1.97 34.32 25.11
C PRO A 124 2.12 35.62 24.29
N SER A 125 1.78 36.79 24.86
CA SER A 125 1.83 38.08 24.16
C SER A 125 3.28 38.57 23.98
N ALA A 126 4.11 38.41 25.01
CA ALA A 126 5.52 38.74 24.98
C ALA A 126 6.28 37.86 23.96
N GLY A 127 5.98 36.56 23.93
CA GLY A 127 6.56 35.63 22.96
C GLY A 127 6.34 36.07 21.51
N ARG A 128 5.11 36.49 21.17
CA ARG A 128 4.80 36.99 19.82
C ARG A 128 5.60 38.22 19.42
N HIS A 129 5.77 39.18 20.33
CA HIS A 129 6.59 40.36 20.05
C HIS A 129 8.04 39.98 19.79
N ILE A 130 8.61 39.11 20.64
CA ILE A 130 9.98 38.63 20.51
C ILE A 130 10.17 37.92 19.16
N PHE A 131 9.24 37.05 18.77
CA PHE A 131 9.26 36.38 17.46
C PHE A 131 9.33 37.38 16.31
N VAL A 132 8.42 38.35 16.28
CA VAL A 132 8.34 39.33 15.17
C VAL A 132 9.62 40.15 15.08
N THR A 133 10.18 40.58 16.22
CA THR A 133 11.45 41.30 16.24
C THR A 133 12.60 40.44 15.72
N ILE A 134 12.69 39.17 16.15
CA ILE A 134 13.72 38.23 15.68
C ILE A 134 13.59 37.97 14.19
N ALA A 135 12.38 37.64 13.72
CA ALA A 135 12.10 37.33 12.33
C ALA A 135 12.53 38.48 11.42
N LYS A 136 12.12 39.72 11.75
CA LYS A 136 12.51 40.92 11.00
C LYS A 136 14.02 41.10 10.92
N ASN A 137 14.73 40.93 12.03
CA ASN A 137 16.19 41.08 12.04
C ASN A 137 16.91 39.97 11.24
N ILE A 138 16.40 38.74 11.26
CA ILE A 138 16.92 37.64 10.43
C ILE A 138 16.67 37.91 8.94
N GLU A 139 15.49 38.44 8.59
CA GLU A 139 15.17 38.84 7.21
C GLU A 139 16.13 39.93 6.69
N GLU A 140 16.41 40.94 7.52
CA GLU A 140 17.39 41.99 7.21
C GLU A 140 18.80 41.40 7.05
N LEU A 141 19.21 40.49 7.95
CA LEU A 141 20.52 39.83 7.89
C LEU A 141 20.69 39.00 6.60
N PHE A 142 19.69 38.19 6.24
CA PHE A 142 19.72 37.38 5.02
C PHE A 142 19.75 38.23 3.75
N SER A 143 19.16 39.43 3.81
CA SER A 143 19.16 40.39 2.71
C SER A 143 20.48 41.13 2.58
N SER A 144 21.16 41.44 3.70
CA SER A 144 22.48 42.08 3.70
C SER A 144 23.61 41.11 3.32
N GLU A 145 23.52 39.84 3.71
CA GLU A 145 24.56 38.84 3.52
C GLU A 145 24.20 37.82 2.43
N GLY A 146 24.35 38.25 1.16
CA GLY A 146 24.01 37.43 -0.01
C GLY A 146 24.86 36.17 -0.21
N HIS A 147 25.99 36.03 0.49
CA HIS A 147 26.96 34.94 0.32
C HIS A 147 26.73 33.73 1.24
N LEU A 148 25.74 33.80 2.14
CA LEU A 148 25.42 32.73 3.08
C LEU A 148 24.89 31.47 2.35
N ALA A 149 25.39 30.31 2.74
CA ALA A 149 24.98 29.02 2.19
C ALA A 149 23.50 28.73 2.49
N LEU A 150 22.81 28.08 1.54
CA LEU A 150 21.39 27.71 1.69
C LEU A 150 21.17 26.74 2.87
N THR A 151 22.11 25.83 3.12
CA THR A 151 22.07 24.88 4.25
C THR A 151 21.93 25.61 5.58
N ASP A 152 22.73 26.65 5.79
CA ASP A 152 22.78 27.41 7.03
C ASP A 152 21.53 28.28 7.18
N LYS A 153 21.02 28.80 6.06
CA LYS A 153 19.74 29.53 6.01
C LYS A 153 18.58 28.63 6.43
N PHE A 154 18.46 27.43 5.87
CA PHE A 154 17.40 26.48 6.26
C PHE A 154 17.51 26.09 7.72
N GLU A 155 18.71 25.88 8.22
CA GLU A 155 18.95 25.53 9.62
C GLU A 155 18.50 26.65 10.59
N THR A 156 18.70 27.91 10.21
CA THR A 156 18.22 29.07 10.97
C THR A 156 16.70 29.20 10.90
N LEU A 157 16.13 29.03 9.70
CA LEU A 157 14.68 29.07 9.48
C LEU A 157 13.96 27.93 10.20
N GLU A 158 14.55 26.75 10.31
CA GLU A 158 14.01 25.61 11.08
C GLU A 158 13.83 25.98 12.55
N ARG A 159 14.84 26.58 13.18
CA ARG A 159 14.76 27.03 14.58
C ARG A 159 13.73 28.14 14.74
N LEU A 160 13.70 29.09 13.82
CA LEU A 160 12.69 30.16 13.81
C LEU A 160 11.27 29.62 13.66
N LEU A 161 11.09 28.55 12.88
CA LEU A 161 9.80 27.89 12.71
C LEU A 161 9.39 27.10 13.97
N ARG A 162 10.33 26.39 14.61
CA ARG A 162 10.11 25.78 15.93
C ARG A 162 9.68 26.83 16.96
N PHE A 163 10.25 28.03 16.88
CA PHE A 163 9.93 29.15 17.75
C PHE A 163 8.50 29.63 17.52
N ALA A 164 8.10 29.81 16.26
CA ALA A 164 6.74 30.16 15.89
C ALA A 164 5.72 29.13 16.39
N LEU A 165 6.00 27.84 16.18
CA LEU A 165 5.14 26.73 16.60
C LEU A 165 5.02 26.64 18.13
N LYS A 166 6.10 26.90 18.87
CA LYS A 166 6.07 26.86 20.34
C LYS A 166 5.26 28.02 20.94
N ILE A 167 5.24 29.18 20.30
CA ILE A 167 4.44 30.34 20.75
C ILE A 167 2.97 30.13 20.47
N ASN A 168 2.63 29.79 19.23
CA ASN A 168 1.25 29.55 18.84
C ASN A 168 1.19 28.52 17.68
N PRO A 169 0.87 27.26 17.99
CA PRO A 169 0.72 26.21 16.97
C PRO A 169 -0.35 26.53 15.92
N ASP A 170 -1.38 27.28 16.29
CA ASP A 170 -2.55 27.56 15.44
C ASP A 170 -2.34 28.75 14.49
N ASP A 171 -1.26 29.53 14.64
CA ASP A 171 -0.99 30.69 13.79
C ASP A 171 -0.35 30.29 12.45
N THR A 172 -1.20 29.80 11.54
CA THR A 172 -0.80 29.41 10.19
C THR A 172 -0.24 30.56 9.35
N LYS A 173 -0.49 31.83 9.71
CA LYS A 173 0.00 32.98 8.94
C LYS A 173 1.51 33.17 9.11
N ASN A 174 2.03 33.01 10.32
CA ASN A 174 3.47 33.14 10.57
C ASN A 174 4.22 32.00 9.89
N ILE A 175 3.69 30.78 9.99
CA ILE A 175 4.24 29.60 9.32
C ILE A 175 4.29 29.83 7.80
N GLN A 176 3.17 30.24 7.20
CA GLN A 176 3.09 30.51 5.77
C GLN A 176 4.04 31.65 5.32
N SER A 177 4.22 32.67 6.15
CA SER A 177 5.18 33.76 5.88
C SER A 177 6.62 33.24 5.86
N LEU A 178 7.01 32.40 6.83
CA LEU A 178 8.32 31.76 6.86
C LEU A 178 8.54 30.81 5.68
N LEU A 179 7.53 30.04 5.27
CA LEU A 179 7.60 29.20 4.08
C LEU A 179 7.80 30.03 2.80
N LYS A 180 7.08 31.16 2.66
CA LYS A 180 7.27 32.11 1.54
C LYS A 180 8.68 32.69 1.53
N PHE A 181 9.20 33.04 2.71
CA PHE A 181 10.55 33.56 2.85
C PHE A 181 11.62 32.53 2.48
N ALA A 182 11.47 31.28 2.92
CA ALA A 182 12.34 30.17 2.50
C ALA A 182 12.28 29.96 0.98
N TYR A 183 11.08 29.97 0.39
CA TYR A 183 10.89 29.83 -1.05
C TYR A 183 11.60 30.96 -1.83
N PHE A 184 11.45 32.21 -1.41
CA PHE A 184 12.12 33.36 -2.03
C PHE A 184 13.64 33.21 -2.05
N HIS A 185 14.24 32.71 -0.97
CA HIS A 185 15.69 32.49 -0.92
C HIS A 185 16.19 31.33 -1.77
N ILE A 186 15.38 30.29 -1.95
CA ILE A 186 15.67 29.21 -2.90
C ILE A 186 15.66 29.77 -4.33
N ASP A 187 14.60 30.51 -4.67
CA ASP A 187 14.41 31.09 -5.99
C ASP A 187 15.54 32.09 -6.34
N LEU A 188 15.96 32.91 -5.37
CA LEU A 188 17.08 33.83 -5.55
C LEU A 188 18.41 33.11 -5.81
N ALA A 189 18.64 31.94 -5.22
CA ALA A 189 19.91 31.23 -5.28
C ALA A 189 20.02 30.29 -6.49
N ILE A 190 18.93 29.60 -6.84
CA ILE A 190 18.93 28.48 -7.81
C ILE A 190 17.91 28.73 -8.95
N GLY A 191 17.10 29.78 -8.89
CA GLY A 191 16.04 30.03 -9.87
C GLY A 191 14.95 28.98 -9.75
N ASP A 192 14.49 28.41 -10.89
CA ASP A 192 13.44 27.38 -10.96
C ASP A 192 13.93 25.92 -10.86
N GLU A 193 15.23 25.70 -10.69
CA GLU A 193 15.80 24.35 -10.64
C GLU A 193 15.58 23.64 -9.28
N PRO A 194 15.50 22.29 -9.26
CA PRO A 194 15.48 21.53 -8.01
C PRO A 194 16.83 21.56 -7.29
N LEU A 195 16.83 21.30 -5.99
CA LEU A 195 18.05 21.18 -5.20
C LEU A 195 18.88 19.98 -5.69
N THR A 196 20.17 20.22 -5.95
CA THR A 196 21.13 19.19 -6.37
C THR A 196 21.90 18.62 -5.19
N ASP A 197 22.13 19.41 -4.15
CA ASP A 197 22.86 18.99 -2.95
C ASP A 197 21.95 18.23 -1.97
N LYS A 198 22.40 17.05 -1.57
CA LYS A 198 21.70 16.17 -0.61
C LYS A 198 21.62 16.82 0.78
N SER A 199 22.67 17.50 1.22
CA SER A 199 22.69 18.18 2.53
C SER A 199 21.64 19.29 2.60
N ALA A 200 21.55 20.11 1.56
CA ALA A 200 20.53 21.16 1.44
C ALA A 200 19.10 20.59 1.38
N SER A 201 18.89 19.49 0.65
CA SER A 201 17.59 18.80 0.59
C SER A 201 17.18 18.24 1.96
N ASP A 202 18.10 17.59 2.68
CA ASP A 202 17.83 17.05 4.02
C ASP A 202 17.48 18.16 5.03
N LYS A 203 18.17 19.30 4.98
CA LYS A 203 17.88 20.45 5.85
C LYS A 203 16.53 21.11 5.51
N LEU A 204 16.21 21.27 4.22
CA LEU A 204 14.90 21.74 3.80
C LEU A 204 13.79 20.76 4.21
N ARG A 205 14.06 19.45 4.17
CA ARG A 205 13.14 18.42 4.63
C ARG A 205 12.85 18.57 6.13
N LEU A 206 13.87 18.75 6.96
CA LEU A 206 13.70 19.00 8.40
C LEU A 206 12.90 20.27 8.68
N PHE A 207 13.15 21.34 7.92
CA PHE A 207 12.37 22.57 7.99
C PHE A 207 10.89 22.34 7.69
N ILE A 208 10.55 21.57 6.65
CA ILE A 208 9.16 21.27 6.28
C ILE A 208 8.51 20.27 7.26
N ASP A 209 9.28 19.33 7.82
CA ASP A 209 8.77 18.32 8.75
C ASP A 209 8.43 18.92 10.13
N CYS A 210 9.10 20.01 10.51
CA CYS A 210 8.86 20.73 11.76
C CYS A 210 7.36 21.04 12.03
N PRO A 211 6.62 21.75 11.16
CA PRO A 211 5.19 22.00 11.35
C PRO A 211 4.36 20.72 11.25
N LEU A 212 4.72 19.80 10.36
CA LEU A 212 4.02 18.52 10.17
C LEU A 212 4.07 17.63 11.42
N SER A 213 5.14 17.72 12.20
CA SER A 213 5.29 16.96 13.45
C SER A 213 4.42 17.50 14.59
N THR A 214 4.04 18.79 14.53
CA THR A 214 3.30 19.48 15.59
C THR A 214 1.79 19.47 15.34
N PHE A 215 1.36 19.44 14.08
CA PHE A 215 -0.06 19.47 13.74
C PHE A 215 -0.78 18.17 14.14
N GLU A 216 -1.81 18.31 14.97
CA GLU A 216 -2.72 17.21 15.34
C GLU A 216 -3.78 16.95 14.26
N SER A 217 -4.16 17.97 13.49
CA SER A 217 -5.15 17.90 12.42
C SER A 217 -4.55 18.31 11.07
N ALA A 218 -5.16 17.88 9.97
CA ALA A 218 -4.70 18.25 8.63
C ALA A 218 -5.27 19.59 8.13
N GLU A 219 -6.22 20.21 8.86
CA GLU A 219 -6.86 21.48 8.46
C GLU A 219 -5.87 22.65 8.27
N PRO A 220 -4.87 22.85 9.16
CA PRO A 220 -3.88 23.93 9.01
C PRO A 220 -3.10 23.86 7.69
N LEU A 221 -2.94 22.66 7.12
CA LEU A 221 -2.19 22.46 5.88
C LEU A 221 -2.82 23.20 4.70
N PHE A 222 -4.15 23.35 4.67
CA PHE A 222 -4.83 24.05 3.56
C PHE A 222 -4.50 25.54 3.51
N HIS A 223 -4.03 26.13 4.61
CA HIS A 223 -3.59 27.53 4.64
C HIS A 223 -2.13 27.71 4.16
N LEU A 224 -1.41 26.61 3.94
CA LEU A 224 -0.01 26.62 3.52
C LEU A 224 0.14 26.52 1.99
N GLU A 225 -0.29 27.55 1.28
CA GLU A 225 -0.30 27.60 -0.20
C GLU A 225 1.09 27.40 -0.83
N THR A 226 2.17 27.70 -0.09
CA THR A 226 3.55 27.64 -0.60
C THR A 226 4.18 26.27 -0.40
N LEU A 227 3.55 25.41 0.41
CA LEU A 227 4.05 24.06 0.71
C LEU A 227 4.22 23.17 -0.54
N PRO A 228 3.25 23.11 -1.49
CA PRO A 228 3.45 22.33 -2.71
C PRO A 228 4.64 22.82 -3.56
N ALA A 229 4.90 24.13 -3.60
CA ALA A 229 6.00 24.70 -4.35
C ALA A 229 7.36 24.32 -3.73
N LEU A 230 7.46 24.32 -2.41
CA LEU A 230 8.66 23.89 -1.69
C LEU A 230 8.94 22.40 -1.85
N ILE A 231 7.90 21.55 -1.79
CA ILE A 231 8.06 20.10 -1.96
C ILE A 231 8.63 19.78 -3.35
N LYS A 232 8.22 20.49 -4.40
CA LYS A 232 8.77 20.29 -5.75
C LYS A 232 10.29 20.52 -5.84
N ARG A 233 10.86 21.37 -4.99
CA ARG A 233 12.29 21.71 -4.99
C ARG A 233 13.18 20.66 -4.32
N LEU A 234 12.61 19.76 -3.51
CA LEU A 234 13.34 18.69 -2.84
C LEU A 234 13.77 17.58 -3.81
N LEU A 235 14.77 16.80 -3.38
CA LEU A 235 15.17 15.57 -4.05
C LEU A 235 14.09 14.46 -3.92
N PRO A 236 14.03 13.51 -4.86
CA PRO A 236 12.99 12.47 -4.90
C PRO A 236 12.77 11.70 -3.59
N ASP A 237 13.86 11.24 -2.96
CA ASP A 237 13.81 10.46 -1.71
C ASP A 237 13.14 11.25 -0.57
N ASP A 238 13.44 12.55 -0.48
CA ASP A 238 12.91 13.42 0.57
C ASP A 238 11.47 13.86 0.28
N ARG A 239 11.12 14.02 -1.01
CA ARG A 239 9.72 14.25 -1.43
C ARG A 239 8.81 13.12 -1.00
N ILE A 240 9.24 11.87 -1.19
CA ILE A 240 8.46 10.69 -0.81
C ILE A 240 8.27 10.61 0.71
N LYS A 241 9.32 10.91 1.50
CA LYS A 241 9.24 10.93 2.97
C LYS A 241 8.23 11.96 3.48
N ILE A 242 8.32 13.21 3.00
CA ILE A 242 7.39 14.27 3.40
C ILE A 242 5.97 13.94 2.97
N ALA A 243 5.78 13.51 1.72
CA ALA A 243 4.46 13.16 1.24
C ALA A 243 3.85 12.01 2.06
N SER A 244 4.64 10.99 2.41
CA SER A 244 4.19 9.89 3.28
C SER A 244 3.78 10.39 4.66
N ARG A 245 4.54 11.33 5.24
CA ARG A 245 4.21 11.94 6.53
C ARG A 245 2.90 12.73 6.48
N ILE A 246 2.69 13.50 5.41
CA ILE A 246 1.42 14.20 5.17
C ILE A 246 0.27 13.18 5.11
N CYS A 247 0.43 12.08 4.38
CA CYS A 247 -0.57 11.01 4.32
C CYS A 247 -0.91 10.43 5.71
N GLU A 248 0.11 10.22 6.55
CA GLU A 248 -0.08 9.74 7.93
C GLU A 248 -0.89 10.72 8.78
N ILE A 249 -0.65 12.03 8.65
CA ILE A 249 -1.38 13.07 9.42
C ILE A 249 -2.86 13.03 9.07
N TYR A 250 -3.20 12.99 7.78
CA TYR A 250 -4.59 12.84 7.33
C TYR A 250 -5.22 11.54 7.85
N THR A 251 -4.48 10.43 7.81
CA THR A 251 -4.99 9.14 8.28
C THR A 251 -5.23 9.13 9.80
N LYS A 252 -4.31 9.71 10.58
CA LYS A 252 -4.41 9.81 12.05
C LYS A 252 -5.53 10.74 12.49
N SER A 253 -5.65 11.90 11.86
CA SER A 253 -6.67 12.90 12.18
C SER A 253 -8.06 12.56 11.62
N SER A 254 -8.14 11.64 10.66
CA SER A 254 -9.37 11.33 9.91
C SER A 254 -10.04 12.59 9.31
N THR A 255 -9.25 13.61 8.96
CA THR A 255 -9.74 14.86 8.37
C THR A 255 -10.35 14.56 6.99
N ARG A 256 -11.59 15.00 6.79
CA ARG A 256 -12.35 14.74 5.57
C ARG A 256 -11.97 15.72 4.46
N ILE A 257 -11.91 15.23 3.23
CA ILE A 257 -11.74 16.05 2.02
C ILE A 257 -13.12 16.32 1.46
N THR A 258 -13.59 17.56 1.55
CA THR A 258 -14.97 17.93 1.19
C THR A 258 -15.09 18.57 -0.18
N ASN A 259 -14.03 19.24 -0.66
CA ASN A 259 -14.08 20.08 -1.84
C ASN A 259 -13.04 19.68 -2.91
N LYS A 260 -13.33 20.04 -4.17
CA LYS A 260 -12.41 19.84 -5.30
C LYS A 260 -11.05 20.52 -5.08
N GLU A 261 -11.05 21.76 -4.60
CA GLU A 261 -9.81 22.51 -4.35
C GLU A 261 -8.93 21.82 -3.29
N GLN A 262 -9.56 21.28 -2.24
CA GLN A 262 -8.86 20.49 -1.21
C GLN A 262 -8.27 19.21 -1.80
N LEU A 263 -9.00 18.52 -2.69
CA LEU A 263 -8.46 17.35 -3.39
C LEU A 263 -7.25 17.73 -4.25
N THR A 264 -7.36 18.77 -5.09
CA THR A 264 -6.25 19.21 -5.94
C THR A 264 -5.03 19.59 -5.10
N PHE A 265 -5.24 20.24 -3.95
CA PHE A 265 -4.18 20.58 -3.01
C PHE A 265 -3.52 19.32 -2.42
N VAL A 266 -4.30 18.37 -1.88
CA VAL A 266 -3.76 17.11 -1.33
C VAL A 266 -3.02 16.31 -2.40
N LEU A 267 -3.56 16.22 -3.61
CA LEU A 267 -2.89 15.57 -4.73
C LEU A 267 -1.58 16.28 -5.10
N SER A 268 -1.53 17.61 -5.07
CA SER A 268 -0.28 18.34 -5.33
C SER A 268 0.82 18.06 -4.30
N LEU A 269 0.45 17.75 -3.05
CA LEU A 269 1.38 17.39 -1.98
C LEU A 269 1.85 15.93 -2.05
N THR A 270 1.02 15.06 -2.61
CA THR A 270 1.21 13.60 -2.56
C THR A 270 1.51 12.97 -3.92
N ALA A 271 1.43 13.74 -5.01
CA ALA A 271 1.71 13.30 -6.38
C ALA A 271 3.10 12.69 -6.53
N SER A 272 4.09 13.16 -5.78
CA SER A 272 5.45 12.61 -5.77
C SER A 272 5.48 11.13 -5.38
N ILE A 273 4.59 10.68 -4.48
CA ILE A 273 4.48 9.26 -4.12
C ILE A 273 4.11 8.41 -5.34
N VAL A 274 3.21 8.91 -6.18
CA VAL A 274 2.66 8.17 -7.32
C VAL A 274 3.56 8.28 -8.55
N GLN A 275 4.18 9.43 -8.75
CA GLN A 275 5.08 9.71 -9.88
C GLN A 275 6.44 9.04 -9.71
N GLU A 276 6.98 9.02 -8.49
CA GLU A 276 8.38 8.65 -8.24
C GLU A 276 8.51 7.30 -7.52
N SER A 277 7.41 6.70 -7.06
CA SER A 277 7.41 5.37 -6.42
C SER A 277 6.29 4.46 -6.93
N LYS A 278 6.28 3.19 -6.49
CA LYS A 278 5.23 2.20 -6.82
C LYS A 278 3.87 2.48 -6.15
N GLY A 279 3.69 3.65 -5.54
CA GLY A 279 2.52 4.03 -4.74
C GLY A 279 2.54 3.40 -3.35
N ALA A 280 2.65 4.23 -2.31
CA ALA A 280 2.61 3.80 -0.91
C ALA A 280 1.15 3.58 -0.44
N SER A 281 0.93 2.57 0.40
CA SER A 281 -0.41 2.25 0.94
C SER A 281 -1.07 3.42 1.71
N CYS A 282 -0.26 4.28 2.32
CA CYS A 282 -0.73 5.48 3.03
C CYS A 282 -1.43 6.47 2.10
N PHE A 283 -0.99 6.58 0.83
CA PHE A 283 -1.63 7.45 -0.15
C PHE A 283 -3.04 6.96 -0.50
N TYR A 284 -3.20 5.65 -0.74
CA TYR A 284 -4.50 5.08 -1.08
C TYR A 284 -5.48 5.11 0.10
N ALA A 285 -4.99 5.08 1.34
CA ALA A 285 -5.83 5.23 2.53
C ALA A 285 -6.52 6.61 2.59
N LEU A 286 -5.90 7.65 2.02
CA LEU A 286 -6.49 8.99 1.95
C LEU A 286 -7.82 9.01 1.20
N PHE A 287 -8.00 8.12 0.24
CA PHE A 287 -9.20 8.14 -0.59
C PHE A 287 -10.46 7.81 0.24
N HIS A 288 -10.33 7.02 1.30
CA HIS A 288 -11.45 6.74 2.22
C HIS A 288 -11.95 8.01 2.96
N LEU A 289 -11.12 9.05 3.06
CA LEU A 289 -11.44 10.31 3.72
C LEU A 289 -12.19 11.30 2.80
N ILE A 290 -12.40 10.94 1.53
CA ILE A 290 -13.16 11.76 0.59
C ILE A 290 -14.66 11.63 0.89
N ASP A 291 -15.25 12.69 1.43
CA ASP A 291 -16.69 12.77 1.71
C ASP A 291 -17.13 14.24 1.63
N ALA A 292 -17.79 14.60 0.53
CA ALA A 292 -18.27 15.96 0.29
C ALA A 292 -19.66 16.22 0.89
N GLY A 293 -20.20 15.31 1.71
CA GLY A 293 -21.54 15.38 2.30
C GLY A 293 -22.69 15.18 1.31
N SER A 294 -22.43 15.31 0.00
CA SER A 294 -23.36 15.00 -1.08
C SER A 294 -22.77 13.94 -2.01
N VAL A 295 -23.59 12.97 -2.40
CA VAL A 295 -23.22 11.87 -3.29
C VAL A 295 -22.70 12.38 -4.63
N ILE A 296 -23.36 13.38 -5.23
CA ILE A 296 -23.00 13.95 -6.54
C ILE A 296 -21.65 14.66 -6.48
N ASN A 297 -21.40 15.43 -5.41
CA ASN A 297 -20.13 16.15 -5.27
C ASN A 297 -18.97 15.18 -5.02
N THR A 298 -19.20 14.17 -4.18
CA THR A 298 -18.20 13.12 -3.94
C THR A 298 -17.91 12.32 -5.23
N MET A 299 -18.93 12.06 -6.05
CA MET A 299 -18.77 11.42 -7.37
C MET A 299 -17.90 12.24 -8.33
N LYS A 300 -18.10 13.57 -8.42
CA LYS A 300 -17.26 14.44 -9.26
C LYS A 300 -15.79 14.44 -8.82
N ILE A 301 -15.57 14.45 -7.51
CA ILE A 301 -14.22 14.38 -6.91
C ILE A 301 -13.55 13.04 -7.27
N ILE A 302 -14.29 11.94 -7.21
CA ILE A 302 -13.80 10.60 -7.58
C ILE A 302 -13.49 10.49 -9.09
N GLN A 303 -14.33 11.07 -9.95
CA GLN A 303 -14.08 11.10 -11.40
C GLN A 303 -12.78 11.81 -11.75
N GLU A 304 -12.53 12.95 -11.11
CA GLU A 304 -11.30 13.71 -11.30
C GLU A 304 -10.09 12.97 -10.71
N LEU A 305 -10.26 12.30 -9.57
CA LEU A 305 -9.22 11.44 -9.01
C LEU A 305 -8.86 10.30 -9.98
N ALA A 306 -9.85 9.63 -10.57
CA ALA A 306 -9.64 8.57 -11.56
C ALA A 306 -8.86 9.09 -12.78
N ALA A 307 -9.32 10.20 -13.38
CA ALA A 307 -8.66 10.81 -14.53
C ALA A 307 -7.20 11.22 -14.24
N ASN A 308 -6.94 11.78 -13.06
CA ASN A 308 -5.59 12.14 -12.65
C ASN A 308 -4.71 10.90 -12.47
N MET A 309 -5.22 9.84 -11.84
CA MET A 309 -4.48 8.58 -11.60
C MET A 309 -4.17 7.81 -12.88
N ASP A 310 -4.99 7.95 -13.92
CA ASP A 310 -4.76 7.33 -15.23
C ASP A 310 -3.54 7.91 -15.95
N SER A 311 -3.17 9.16 -15.65
CA SER A 311 -2.05 9.85 -16.30
C SER A 311 -0.68 9.59 -15.67
N VAL A 312 -0.60 8.87 -14.53
CA VAL A 312 0.62 8.81 -13.72
C VAL A 312 1.53 7.62 -14.09
N ASN A 313 1.48 6.51 -13.34
CA ASN A 313 2.35 5.35 -13.52
C ASN A 313 1.49 4.08 -13.55
N GLU A 314 1.82 3.12 -14.42
CA GLU A 314 1.04 1.91 -14.63
C GLU A 314 0.91 1.09 -13.33
N ALA A 315 2.00 0.92 -12.58
CA ALA A 315 1.97 0.18 -11.31
C ALA A 315 1.11 0.87 -10.22
N ALA A 316 1.15 2.20 -10.18
CA ALA A 316 0.40 2.97 -9.19
C ALA A 316 -1.08 3.09 -9.56
N SER A 317 -1.41 3.14 -10.86
CA SER A 317 -2.78 3.09 -11.35
C SER A 317 -3.44 1.74 -11.04
N LYS A 318 -2.74 0.61 -11.24
CA LYS A 318 -3.23 -0.73 -10.85
C LYS A 318 -3.64 -0.81 -9.38
N ARG A 319 -2.84 -0.23 -8.48
CA ARG A 319 -3.13 -0.20 -7.03
C ARG A 319 -4.23 0.79 -6.64
N ALA A 320 -4.51 1.81 -7.47
CA ALA A 320 -5.54 2.82 -7.22
C ALA A 320 -6.96 2.33 -7.50
N ILE A 321 -7.10 1.35 -8.41
CA ILE A 321 -8.38 0.84 -8.92
C ILE A 321 -9.29 0.39 -7.78
N LEU A 322 -8.79 -0.47 -6.87
CA LEU A 322 -9.59 -1.01 -5.76
C LEU A 322 -10.04 0.08 -4.77
N PRO A 323 -9.15 0.93 -4.21
CA PRO A 323 -9.55 2.05 -3.34
C PRO A 323 -10.64 2.95 -3.94
N ILE A 324 -10.49 3.33 -5.22
CA ILE A 324 -11.46 4.19 -5.92
C ILE A 324 -12.80 3.45 -6.06
N GLY A 325 -12.77 2.19 -6.47
CA GLY A 325 -13.96 1.34 -6.58
C GLY A 325 -14.71 1.20 -5.26
N PHE A 326 -14.00 0.97 -4.14
CA PHE A 326 -14.63 0.82 -2.83
C PHE A 326 -15.33 2.09 -2.34
N ILE A 327 -14.83 3.28 -2.68
CA ILE A 327 -15.51 4.54 -2.32
C ILE A 327 -16.78 4.68 -3.13
N ALA A 328 -16.73 4.38 -4.44
CA ALA A 328 -17.92 4.40 -5.28
C ALA A 328 -18.98 3.40 -4.78
N ILE A 329 -18.57 2.20 -4.36
CA ILE A 329 -19.46 1.18 -3.77
C ILE A 329 -20.04 1.65 -2.42
N LYS A 330 -19.23 2.29 -1.57
CA LYS A 330 -19.69 2.89 -0.30
C LYS A 330 -20.73 3.98 -0.54
N LEU A 331 -20.53 4.82 -1.57
CA LEU A 331 -21.49 5.84 -1.97
C LEU A 331 -22.78 5.24 -2.51
N LEU A 332 -22.70 4.14 -3.27
CA LEU A 332 -23.87 3.43 -3.80
C LEU A 332 -24.80 2.98 -2.67
N ARG A 333 -24.26 2.49 -1.55
CA ARG A 333 -25.04 2.08 -0.38
C ARG A 333 -25.84 3.23 0.26
N ASN A 334 -25.32 4.45 0.19
CA ASN A 334 -25.89 5.61 0.87
C ASN A 334 -26.71 6.53 -0.06
N ALA A 335 -26.74 6.25 -1.37
CA ALA A 335 -27.38 7.10 -2.37
C ALA A 335 -28.90 6.92 -2.45
N GLU A 336 -29.61 7.97 -2.90
CA GLU A 336 -31.03 7.95 -3.26
C GLU A 336 -31.23 7.32 -4.66
N GLU A 337 -32.44 6.85 -4.99
CA GLU A 337 -32.74 6.06 -6.20
C GLU A 337 -32.23 6.70 -7.51
N GLU A 338 -32.40 8.02 -7.70
CA GLU A 338 -31.98 8.72 -8.92
C GLU A 338 -30.46 8.83 -9.09
N ASP A 339 -29.72 8.89 -7.98
CA ASP A 339 -28.25 9.02 -7.99
C ASP A 339 -27.55 7.65 -8.01
N ARG A 340 -28.25 6.58 -7.60
CA ARG A 340 -27.77 5.18 -7.72
C ARG A 340 -27.52 4.79 -9.16
N ASP A 341 -28.42 5.12 -10.08
CA ASP A 341 -28.26 4.75 -11.49
C ASP A 341 -27.08 5.46 -12.18
N LYS A 342 -26.80 6.71 -11.79
CA LYS A 342 -25.63 7.45 -12.29
C LYS A 342 -24.33 6.86 -11.73
N LEU A 343 -24.31 6.53 -10.44
CA LEU A 343 -23.17 5.87 -9.80
C LEU A 343 -22.90 4.48 -10.39
N LEU A 344 -23.94 3.69 -10.65
CA LEU A 344 -23.81 2.37 -11.24
C LEU A 344 -23.25 2.44 -12.66
N LYS A 345 -23.72 3.39 -13.48
CA LYS A 345 -23.14 3.65 -14.81
C LYS A 345 -21.66 4.04 -14.73
N PHE A 346 -21.28 4.84 -13.73
CA PHE A 346 -19.89 5.21 -13.52
C PHE A 346 -19.03 4.04 -13.07
N ILE A 347 -19.50 3.21 -12.12
CA ILE A 347 -18.78 2.01 -11.68
C ILE A 347 -18.60 1.03 -12.83
N LEU A 348 -19.61 0.85 -13.68
CA LEU A 348 -19.51 0.01 -14.88
C LEU A 348 -18.48 0.55 -15.88
N LEU A 349 -18.51 1.85 -16.17
CA LEU A 349 -17.55 2.47 -17.08
C LEU A 349 -16.12 2.37 -16.51
N TYR A 350 -15.95 2.68 -15.23
CA TYR A 350 -14.66 2.60 -14.55
C TYR A 350 -14.14 1.16 -14.46
N GLY A 351 -15.02 0.19 -14.22
CA GLY A 351 -14.68 -1.23 -14.23
C GLY A 351 -14.22 -1.71 -15.61
N LYS A 352 -14.86 -1.25 -16.68
CA LYS A 352 -14.44 -1.52 -18.08
C LYS A 352 -13.10 -0.90 -18.43
N GLU A 353 -12.83 0.31 -17.96
CA GLU A 353 -11.52 0.96 -18.12
C GLU A 353 -10.44 0.25 -17.29
N ALA A 354 -10.78 -0.21 -16.09
CA ALA A 354 -9.91 -0.98 -15.22
C ALA A 354 -9.57 -2.37 -15.79
N LEU A 355 -10.46 -2.96 -16.59
CA LEU A 355 -10.28 -4.25 -17.27
C LEU A 355 -9.01 -4.26 -18.14
N GLN A 356 -8.77 -3.15 -18.86
CA GLN A 356 -7.60 -2.99 -19.73
C GLN A 356 -6.28 -2.92 -18.95
N LYS A 357 -6.32 -2.58 -17.65
CA LYS A 357 -5.14 -2.37 -16.80
C LYS A 357 -4.87 -3.55 -15.87
N ASP A 358 -5.87 -3.96 -15.09
CA ASP A 358 -5.77 -5.08 -14.16
C ASP A 358 -7.11 -5.84 -14.05
N PRO A 359 -7.26 -6.97 -14.76
CA PRO A 359 -8.49 -7.75 -14.78
C PRO A 359 -8.84 -8.34 -13.39
N GLN A 360 -7.85 -8.60 -12.53
CA GLN A 360 -8.11 -9.08 -11.16
C GLN A 360 -8.90 -8.04 -10.34
N SER A 361 -8.47 -6.78 -10.38
CA SER A 361 -9.08 -5.72 -9.57
C SER A 361 -10.45 -5.32 -10.12
N ALA A 362 -10.62 -5.32 -11.45
CA ALA A 362 -11.90 -5.09 -12.10
C ALA A 362 -12.97 -6.12 -11.66
N ILE A 363 -12.63 -7.41 -11.69
CA ILE A 363 -13.55 -8.48 -11.27
C ILE A 363 -13.97 -8.32 -9.80
N LYS A 364 -13.05 -7.95 -8.91
CA LYS A 364 -13.39 -7.70 -7.50
C LYS A 364 -14.36 -6.53 -7.33
N ILE A 365 -14.19 -5.44 -8.09
CA ILE A 365 -15.11 -4.30 -8.08
C ILE A 365 -16.49 -4.73 -8.57
N PHE A 366 -16.59 -5.49 -9.67
CA PHE A 366 -17.87 -5.97 -10.18
C PHE A 366 -18.61 -6.84 -9.17
N ILE A 367 -17.92 -7.80 -8.53
CA ILE A 367 -18.54 -8.70 -7.54
C ILE A 367 -18.93 -7.96 -6.26
N GLU A 368 -18.10 -7.06 -5.74
CA GLU A 368 -18.46 -6.28 -4.55
C GLU A 368 -19.62 -5.31 -4.84
N THR A 369 -19.67 -4.74 -6.04
CA THR A 369 -20.82 -3.96 -6.50
C THR A 369 -22.08 -4.85 -6.56
N ALA A 370 -21.96 -6.04 -7.15
CA ALA A 370 -23.04 -7.01 -7.23
C ALA A 370 -23.54 -7.46 -5.84
N LYS A 371 -22.66 -7.66 -4.86
CA LYS A 371 -23.01 -7.96 -3.46
C LYS A 371 -23.82 -6.86 -2.79
N VAL A 372 -23.50 -5.59 -3.07
CA VAL A 372 -24.26 -4.47 -2.52
C VAL A 372 -25.61 -4.35 -3.20
N LEU A 373 -25.67 -4.59 -4.52
CA LEU A 373 -26.92 -4.59 -5.29
C LEU A 373 -27.85 -5.76 -4.94
N ASP A 374 -27.32 -6.96 -4.68
CA ASP A 374 -28.09 -8.15 -4.27
C ASP A 374 -28.83 -7.97 -2.93
N LYS A 375 -28.37 -7.04 -2.09
CA LYS A 375 -29.05 -6.64 -0.85
C LYS A 375 -30.18 -5.62 -1.07
N MET A 376 -30.30 -5.06 -2.28
CA MET A 376 -31.29 -4.04 -2.62
C MET A 376 -32.34 -4.63 -3.57
N GLU A 377 -33.62 -4.32 -3.35
CA GLU A 377 -34.70 -4.83 -4.19
C GLU A 377 -34.72 -4.14 -5.58
N GLY A 378 -34.95 -4.92 -6.65
CA GLY A 378 -35.22 -4.41 -7.99
C GLY A 378 -34.02 -4.27 -8.94
N PHE A 379 -32.83 -4.78 -8.57
CA PHE A 379 -31.61 -4.69 -9.40
C PHE A 379 -31.12 -6.04 -9.96
N ASP A 380 -31.95 -7.09 -9.91
CA ASP A 380 -31.61 -8.48 -10.23
C ASP A 380 -30.97 -8.66 -11.63
N GLU A 381 -31.51 -7.98 -12.65
CA GLU A 381 -30.95 -8.00 -14.01
C GLU A 381 -29.53 -7.39 -14.07
N LYS A 382 -29.29 -6.33 -13.30
CA LYS A 382 -27.98 -5.66 -13.25
C LYS A 382 -26.95 -6.46 -12.46
N VAL A 383 -27.38 -7.18 -11.41
CA VAL A 383 -26.53 -8.11 -10.65
C VAL A 383 -26.06 -9.26 -11.56
N THR A 384 -26.98 -9.85 -12.32
CA THR A 384 -26.65 -10.94 -13.25
C THR A 384 -25.71 -10.45 -14.36
N ALA A 385 -25.98 -9.28 -14.96
CA ALA A 385 -25.12 -8.71 -15.99
C ALA A 385 -23.69 -8.40 -15.51
N LEU A 386 -23.52 -7.95 -14.26
CA LEU A 386 -22.21 -7.74 -13.64
C LEU A 386 -21.44 -9.05 -13.44
N CYS A 387 -22.14 -10.12 -13.06
CA CYS A 387 -21.56 -11.45 -12.94
C CYS A 387 -21.15 -12.02 -14.31
N ASP A 388 -21.98 -11.85 -15.34
CA ASP A 388 -21.64 -12.19 -16.73
C ASP A 388 -20.35 -11.49 -17.17
N GLU A 389 -20.26 -10.18 -16.93
CA GLU A 389 -19.08 -9.40 -17.28
C GLU A 389 -17.83 -9.88 -16.53
N ALA A 390 -17.95 -10.18 -15.23
CA ALA A 390 -16.86 -10.75 -14.43
C ALA A 390 -16.42 -12.14 -14.92
N ILE A 391 -17.35 -12.99 -15.34
CA ILE A 391 -17.07 -14.33 -15.89
C ILE A 391 -16.33 -14.22 -17.22
N ASN A 392 -16.78 -13.35 -18.13
CA ASN A 392 -16.11 -13.16 -19.42
C ASN A 392 -14.67 -12.65 -19.24
N THR A 393 -14.47 -11.72 -18.29
CA THR A 393 -13.16 -11.13 -17.95
C THR A 393 -12.18 -12.15 -17.34
N TRP A 394 -12.68 -13.20 -16.69
CA TRP A 394 -11.82 -14.19 -16.02
C TRP A 394 -10.86 -14.90 -16.99
N SER A 395 -11.26 -15.05 -18.25
CA SER A 395 -10.44 -15.67 -19.29
C SER A 395 -9.14 -14.91 -19.58
N GLU A 396 -9.14 -13.59 -19.41
CA GLU A 396 -8.03 -12.68 -19.74
C GLU A 396 -6.87 -12.72 -18.73
N ILE A 397 -7.10 -13.32 -17.55
CA ILE A 397 -6.08 -13.46 -16.51
C ILE A 397 -4.96 -14.39 -17.00
N GLN A 398 -3.70 -14.12 -16.65
CA GLN A 398 -2.57 -14.97 -17.06
C GLN A 398 -2.15 -15.96 -15.96
N ASP A 399 -2.10 -15.50 -14.70
CA ASP A 399 -1.62 -16.31 -13.57
C ASP A 399 -2.66 -17.38 -13.13
N PRO A 400 -2.32 -18.69 -13.17
CA PRO A 400 -3.22 -19.79 -12.82
C PRO A 400 -3.61 -19.82 -11.32
N ALA A 401 -2.75 -19.35 -10.42
CA ALA A 401 -3.07 -19.30 -8.98
C ALA A 401 -4.08 -18.19 -8.68
N VAL A 402 -3.94 -17.04 -9.35
CA VAL A 402 -4.89 -15.92 -9.28
C VAL A 402 -6.22 -16.29 -9.92
N LYS A 403 -6.22 -16.96 -11.08
CA LYS A 403 -7.43 -17.51 -11.72
C LYS A 403 -8.25 -18.37 -10.77
N TYR A 404 -7.59 -19.26 -10.04
CA TYR A 404 -8.25 -20.15 -9.09
C TYR A 404 -8.89 -19.39 -7.92
N ARG A 405 -8.19 -18.41 -7.35
CA ARG A 405 -8.71 -17.59 -6.23
C ARG A 405 -9.91 -16.76 -6.66
N ILE A 406 -9.84 -16.13 -7.83
CA ILE A 406 -10.95 -15.31 -8.36
C ILE A 406 -12.14 -16.18 -8.74
N PHE A 407 -11.91 -17.37 -9.28
CA PHE A 407 -12.97 -18.34 -9.56
C PHE A 407 -13.74 -18.71 -8.30
N HIS A 408 -13.04 -19.10 -7.22
CA HIS A 408 -13.72 -19.39 -5.94
C HIS A 408 -14.46 -18.19 -5.39
N TYR A 409 -13.92 -16.99 -5.59
CA TYR A 409 -14.54 -15.76 -5.15
C TYR A 409 -15.84 -15.45 -5.90
N ILE A 410 -15.88 -15.63 -7.23
CA ILE A 410 -17.10 -15.55 -8.05
C ILE A 410 -18.09 -16.64 -7.61
N LEU A 411 -17.61 -17.88 -7.51
CA LEU A 411 -18.43 -19.04 -7.16
C LEU A 411 -19.11 -18.87 -5.81
N GLN A 412 -18.36 -18.44 -4.78
CA GLN A 412 -18.91 -18.18 -3.46
C GLN A 412 -20.01 -17.12 -3.51
N PHE A 413 -19.79 -16.02 -4.23
CA PHE A 413 -20.81 -14.98 -4.36
C PHE A 413 -22.08 -15.49 -5.07
N VAL A 414 -21.94 -16.24 -6.17
CA VAL A 414 -23.09 -16.78 -6.92
C VAL A 414 -23.88 -17.80 -6.09
N VAL A 415 -23.20 -18.58 -5.24
CA VAL A 415 -23.87 -19.53 -4.32
C VAL A 415 -24.58 -18.79 -3.17
N GLU A 416 -24.01 -17.70 -2.66
CA GLU A 416 -24.59 -16.89 -1.58
C GLU A 416 -25.71 -15.95 -2.03
N SER A 417 -25.69 -15.51 -3.29
CA SER A 417 -26.64 -14.55 -3.84
C SER A 417 -28.03 -15.13 -4.02
N ARG A 418 -29.04 -14.31 -3.70
CA ARG A 418 -30.47 -14.65 -3.84
C ARG A 418 -31.04 -14.22 -5.19
N THR A 419 -30.42 -13.26 -5.88
CA THR A 419 -30.96 -12.62 -7.09
C THR A 419 -30.33 -13.11 -8.40
N VAL A 420 -29.16 -13.76 -8.36
CA VAL A 420 -28.45 -14.21 -9.57
C VAL A 420 -29.19 -15.35 -10.29
N ASP A 421 -29.41 -15.15 -11.59
CA ASP A 421 -30.05 -16.13 -12.48
C ASP A 421 -29.20 -17.40 -12.68
N THR A 422 -29.89 -18.47 -13.07
CA THR A 422 -29.38 -19.84 -13.21
C THR A 422 -28.57 -20.06 -14.48
N SER A 423 -28.68 -19.15 -15.46
CA SER A 423 -27.98 -19.17 -16.75
C SER A 423 -26.45 -19.20 -16.60
N LEU A 424 -25.91 -18.53 -15.56
CA LEU A 424 -24.48 -18.45 -15.29
C LEU A 424 -23.85 -19.76 -14.79
N ASN A 425 -24.65 -20.68 -14.25
CA ASN A 425 -24.15 -21.92 -13.64
C ASN A 425 -23.37 -22.79 -14.65
N SER A 426 -23.81 -22.79 -15.91
CA SER A 426 -23.19 -23.57 -17.00
C SER A 426 -21.79 -23.03 -17.37
N GLN A 427 -21.63 -21.71 -17.41
CA GLN A 427 -20.37 -21.04 -17.69
C GLN A 427 -19.36 -21.29 -16.57
N LEU A 428 -19.78 -21.18 -15.30
CA LEU A 428 -18.94 -21.48 -14.13
C LEU A 428 -18.45 -22.94 -14.11
N CYS A 429 -19.32 -23.89 -14.48
CA CYS A 429 -18.91 -25.30 -14.60
C CYS A 429 -17.86 -25.50 -15.71
N THR A 430 -17.96 -24.74 -16.80
CA THR A 430 -17.00 -24.79 -17.91
C THR A 430 -15.65 -24.19 -17.48
N MET A 431 -15.66 -23.10 -16.71
CA MET A 431 -14.45 -22.52 -16.12
C MET A 431 -13.76 -23.50 -15.15
N ALA A 432 -14.54 -24.17 -14.29
CA ALA A 432 -14.01 -25.17 -13.36
C ALA A 432 -13.30 -26.35 -14.08
N ALA A 433 -13.77 -26.73 -15.27
CA ALA A 433 -13.17 -27.79 -16.06
C ALA A 433 -11.85 -27.38 -16.76
N SER A 434 -11.57 -26.09 -16.88
CA SER A 434 -10.38 -25.57 -17.58
C SER A 434 -9.09 -25.56 -16.74
N PHE A 435 -9.17 -25.88 -15.44
CA PHE A 435 -7.99 -25.94 -14.57
C PHE A 435 -7.15 -27.19 -14.85
N SER A 436 -5.85 -27.00 -15.11
CA SER A 436 -4.89 -28.08 -15.38
C SER A 436 -4.42 -28.82 -14.12
N GLU A 437 -4.36 -28.14 -12.97
CA GLU A 437 -4.00 -28.76 -11.70
C GLU A 437 -5.14 -29.63 -11.15
N THR A 438 -4.87 -30.90 -10.90
CA THR A 438 -5.88 -31.92 -10.62
C THR A 438 -6.63 -31.69 -9.32
N MET A 439 -5.93 -31.39 -8.22
CA MET A 439 -6.60 -31.07 -6.95
C MET A 439 -7.41 -29.77 -7.02
N LYS A 440 -6.91 -28.75 -7.72
CA LYS A 440 -7.65 -27.48 -7.91
C LYS A 440 -8.90 -27.71 -8.75
N SER A 441 -8.82 -28.48 -9.83
CA SER A 441 -9.94 -28.86 -10.68
C SER A 441 -11.00 -29.66 -9.91
N VAL A 442 -10.59 -30.67 -9.13
CA VAL A 442 -11.49 -31.48 -8.29
C VAL A 442 -12.23 -30.61 -7.26
N ILE A 443 -11.52 -29.72 -6.56
CA ILE A 443 -12.12 -28.79 -5.58
C ILE A 443 -13.06 -27.77 -6.27
N ALA A 444 -12.69 -27.26 -7.44
CA ALA A 444 -13.53 -26.33 -8.19
C ALA A 444 -14.84 -26.99 -8.64
N LEU A 445 -14.77 -28.19 -9.23
CA LEU A 445 -15.93 -28.94 -9.73
C LEU A 445 -16.85 -29.43 -8.61
N THR A 446 -16.30 -29.83 -7.46
CA THR A 446 -17.08 -30.18 -6.27
C THR A 446 -17.76 -28.95 -5.67
N ASN A 447 -17.08 -27.80 -5.61
CA ASN A 447 -17.73 -26.56 -5.17
C ASN A 447 -18.80 -26.07 -6.17
N CYS A 448 -18.66 -26.35 -7.47
CA CYS A 448 -19.73 -26.10 -8.46
C CYS A 448 -21.00 -26.91 -8.17
N ALA A 449 -20.92 -28.05 -7.49
CA ALA A 449 -22.12 -28.79 -7.09
C ALA A 449 -23.01 -27.96 -6.12
N ALA A 450 -22.42 -27.03 -5.36
CA ALA A 450 -23.16 -26.10 -4.51
C ALA A 450 -23.96 -25.04 -5.29
N LEU A 451 -23.67 -24.82 -6.58
CA LEU A 451 -24.47 -23.93 -7.45
C LEU A 451 -25.88 -24.50 -7.71
N PHE A 452 -25.98 -25.83 -7.78
CA PHE A 452 -27.22 -26.56 -8.08
C PHE A 452 -27.98 -27.02 -6.82
N TRP A 453 -27.38 -26.79 -5.64
CA TRP A 453 -27.96 -27.08 -4.33
C TRP A 453 -27.83 -25.86 -3.42
N ARG A 454 -28.55 -24.79 -3.76
CA ARG A 454 -28.50 -23.51 -3.03
C ARG A 454 -29.27 -23.60 -1.70
N PRO A 455 -28.82 -22.90 -0.66
CA PRO A 455 -29.51 -22.84 0.63
C PRO A 455 -30.88 -22.15 0.57
N ASP A 456 -31.21 -21.47 -0.54
CA ASP A 456 -32.44 -20.71 -0.77
C ASP A 456 -33.56 -21.55 -1.42
N GLU A 457 -33.38 -22.87 -1.56
CA GLU A 457 -34.35 -23.85 -2.12
C GLU A 457 -34.82 -23.62 -3.58
N ARG A 458 -34.38 -22.56 -4.27
CA ARG A 458 -34.80 -22.22 -5.65
C ARG A 458 -34.32 -23.20 -6.74
N LEU A 459 -33.22 -23.92 -6.49
CA LEU A 459 -32.64 -24.93 -7.37
C LEU A 459 -32.21 -26.13 -6.54
N GLN A 460 -32.88 -27.26 -6.74
CA GLN A 460 -32.53 -28.58 -6.18
C GLN A 460 -32.42 -29.59 -7.34
N GLN A 461 -31.49 -29.35 -8.26
CA GLN A 461 -31.30 -30.22 -9.43
C GLN A 461 -30.35 -31.37 -9.10
N ARG A 462 -30.93 -32.50 -8.68
CA ARG A 462 -30.23 -33.72 -8.24
C ARG A 462 -29.25 -34.26 -9.30
N GLU A 463 -29.70 -34.32 -10.56
CA GLU A 463 -28.91 -34.82 -11.70
C GLU A 463 -27.70 -33.93 -12.00
N ALA A 464 -27.84 -32.61 -11.84
CA ALA A 464 -26.76 -31.66 -12.07
C ALA A 464 -25.68 -31.73 -10.97
N VAL A 465 -26.08 -31.91 -9.71
CA VAL A 465 -25.16 -32.16 -8.58
C VAL A 465 -24.37 -33.45 -8.83
N GLN A 466 -25.05 -34.53 -9.20
CA GLN A 466 -24.39 -35.80 -9.52
C GLN A 466 -23.48 -35.69 -10.75
N ALA A 467 -23.88 -34.94 -11.78
CA ALA A 467 -23.03 -34.69 -12.95
C ALA A 467 -21.76 -33.90 -12.61
N CYS A 468 -21.84 -32.90 -11.72
CA CYS A 468 -20.67 -32.17 -11.23
C CYS A 468 -19.73 -33.05 -10.41
N LEU A 469 -20.28 -33.87 -9.51
CA LEU A 469 -19.49 -34.81 -8.71
C LEU A 469 -18.86 -35.93 -9.57
N ALA A 470 -19.58 -36.40 -10.59
CA ALA A 470 -19.07 -37.38 -11.56
C ALA A 470 -17.97 -36.79 -12.47
N LYS A 471 -18.11 -35.51 -12.85
CA LYS A 471 -17.02 -34.77 -13.54
C LYS A 471 -15.81 -34.59 -12.64
N ALA A 472 -16.02 -34.27 -11.36
CA ALA A 472 -14.94 -34.16 -10.38
C ALA A 472 -14.24 -35.52 -10.15
N SER A 473 -14.97 -36.63 -10.07
CA SER A 473 -14.37 -37.96 -9.95
C SER A 473 -13.60 -38.39 -11.21
N LYS A 474 -14.09 -38.02 -12.39
CA LYS A 474 -13.37 -38.24 -13.66
C LYS A 474 -12.09 -37.39 -13.75
N ALA A 475 -12.16 -36.12 -13.34
CA ALA A 475 -10.99 -35.23 -13.27
C ALA A 475 -9.95 -35.70 -12.25
N ALA A 476 -10.40 -36.26 -11.11
CA ALA A 476 -9.52 -36.95 -10.18
C ALA A 476 -8.85 -38.14 -10.88
N ALA A 477 -9.60 -38.99 -11.58
CA ALA A 477 -9.09 -40.21 -12.23
C ALA A 477 -8.16 -39.95 -13.44
N SER A 478 -8.22 -38.79 -14.09
CA SER A 478 -7.45 -38.46 -15.29
C SER A 478 -6.07 -37.82 -15.02
N THR A 479 -5.56 -37.86 -13.79
CA THR A 479 -4.25 -37.27 -13.45
C THR A 479 -3.13 -37.96 -14.24
N SER A 480 -2.43 -37.19 -15.07
CA SER A 480 -1.39 -37.66 -16.00
C SER A 480 -0.11 -38.16 -15.33
N ASN A 481 0.10 -37.84 -14.05
CA ASN A 481 1.18 -38.39 -13.26
C ASN A 481 0.63 -39.49 -12.36
N ASN A 482 1.26 -40.67 -12.39
CA ASN A 482 1.02 -41.88 -11.59
C ASN A 482 1.10 -41.69 -10.06
N ASP A 483 0.86 -40.48 -9.56
CA ASP A 483 0.86 -40.13 -8.15
C ASP A 483 -0.45 -40.57 -7.49
N ASN A 484 -0.47 -41.84 -7.07
CA ASN A 484 -1.62 -42.46 -6.42
C ASN A 484 -2.05 -41.71 -5.14
N ALA A 485 -1.18 -40.87 -4.56
CA ALA A 485 -1.48 -40.02 -3.41
C ALA A 485 -2.54 -38.95 -3.75
N LEU A 486 -2.30 -38.20 -4.83
CA LEU A 486 -3.16 -37.10 -5.28
C LEU A 486 -4.50 -37.63 -5.81
N LEU A 487 -4.48 -38.78 -6.49
CA LEU A 487 -5.68 -39.50 -6.94
C LEU A 487 -6.60 -39.85 -5.76
N LEU A 488 -6.04 -40.49 -4.71
CA LEU A 488 -6.80 -40.88 -3.52
C LEU A 488 -7.28 -39.66 -2.74
N GLN A 489 -6.44 -38.62 -2.62
CA GLN A 489 -6.83 -37.37 -1.97
C GLN A 489 -8.01 -36.69 -2.66
N GLY A 490 -8.02 -36.61 -3.99
CA GLY A 490 -9.13 -36.07 -4.77
C GLY A 490 -10.42 -36.89 -4.58
N LEU A 491 -10.33 -38.22 -4.64
CA LEU A 491 -11.48 -39.11 -4.44
C LEU A 491 -12.06 -39.03 -3.01
N TYR A 492 -11.22 -38.88 -1.98
CA TYR A 492 -11.70 -38.65 -0.61
C TYR A 492 -12.45 -37.33 -0.46
N TYR A 493 -11.99 -36.27 -1.15
CA TYR A 493 -12.67 -34.99 -1.13
C TYR A 493 -14.03 -35.03 -1.83
N VAL A 494 -14.12 -35.76 -2.96
CA VAL A 494 -15.39 -36.02 -3.65
C VAL A 494 -16.35 -36.80 -2.75
N LEU A 495 -15.86 -37.82 -2.04
CA LEU A 495 -16.67 -38.59 -1.09
C LEU A 495 -17.16 -37.73 0.08
N GLY A 496 -16.30 -36.88 0.65
CA GLY A 496 -16.68 -35.94 1.71
C GLY A 496 -17.74 -34.94 1.25
N SER A 497 -17.58 -34.39 0.04
CA SER A 497 -18.55 -33.48 -0.57
C SER A 497 -19.88 -34.18 -0.85
N ALA A 498 -19.86 -35.40 -1.39
CA ALA A 498 -21.07 -36.21 -1.60
C ALA A 498 -21.80 -36.50 -0.27
N SER A 499 -21.06 -36.79 0.79
CA SER A 499 -21.61 -37.00 2.14
C SER A 499 -22.27 -35.74 2.70
N PHE A 500 -21.69 -34.57 2.45
CA PHE A 500 -22.29 -33.29 2.82
C PHE A 500 -23.60 -33.02 2.08
N PHE A 501 -23.69 -33.31 0.79
CA PHE A 501 -24.93 -33.15 0.03
C PHE A 501 -26.00 -34.17 0.44
N LEU A 502 -25.63 -35.42 0.74
CA LEU A 502 -26.54 -36.42 1.31
C LEU A 502 -27.12 -35.95 2.65
N PHE A 503 -26.30 -35.40 3.54
CA PHE A 503 -26.76 -34.83 4.82
C PHE A 503 -27.72 -33.65 4.63
N LYS A 504 -27.50 -32.83 3.61
CA LYS A 504 -28.39 -31.71 3.24
C LYS A 504 -29.66 -32.14 2.49
N GLY A 505 -29.94 -33.44 2.36
CA GLY A 505 -31.15 -33.98 1.74
C GLY A 505 -31.10 -34.11 0.22
N ALA A 506 -29.92 -34.04 -0.41
CA ALA A 506 -29.78 -34.37 -1.82
C ALA A 506 -29.80 -35.89 -2.00
N GLU A 507 -30.90 -36.44 -2.52
CA GLU A 507 -30.99 -37.86 -2.91
C GLU A 507 -30.06 -38.11 -4.11
N LEU A 508 -28.85 -38.61 -3.85
CA LEU A 508 -27.90 -39.06 -4.87
C LEU A 508 -28.15 -40.54 -5.20
N GLU A 509 -27.89 -40.94 -6.44
CA GLU A 509 -28.04 -42.34 -6.83
C GLU A 509 -27.10 -43.28 -6.04
N TYR A 510 -27.69 -44.25 -5.34
CA TYR A 510 -26.97 -45.26 -4.57
C TYR A 510 -25.97 -46.07 -5.43
N LYS A 511 -26.34 -46.36 -6.69
CA LYS A 511 -25.46 -47.05 -7.65
C LYS A 511 -24.16 -46.28 -7.91
N TRP A 512 -24.24 -44.96 -8.00
CA TRP A 512 -23.08 -44.10 -8.22
C TRP A 512 -22.18 -44.02 -6.99
N ILE A 513 -22.75 -43.91 -5.78
CA ILE A 513 -21.96 -43.90 -4.55
C ILE A 513 -21.28 -45.26 -4.29
N LYS A 514 -21.97 -46.37 -4.60
CA LYS A 514 -21.38 -47.72 -4.57
C LYS A 514 -20.24 -47.86 -5.59
N ALA A 515 -20.38 -47.29 -6.79
CA ALA A 515 -19.32 -47.26 -7.78
C ALA A 515 -18.13 -46.39 -7.35
N LEU A 516 -18.36 -45.24 -6.71
CA LEU A 516 -17.31 -44.36 -6.18
C LEU A 516 -16.53 -45.04 -5.04
N THR A 517 -17.23 -45.63 -4.07
CA THR A 517 -16.62 -46.39 -2.97
C THR A 517 -15.89 -47.63 -3.47
N GLY A 518 -16.45 -48.34 -4.46
CA GLY A 518 -15.79 -49.44 -5.15
C GLY A 518 -14.51 -49.02 -5.88
N THR A 519 -14.52 -47.86 -6.55
CA THR A 519 -13.33 -47.29 -7.22
C THR A 519 -12.24 -46.93 -6.20
N ILE A 520 -12.62 -46.33 -5.07
CA ILE A 520 -11.70 -46.03 -3.96
C ILE A 520 -11.09 -47.32 -3.40
N GLN A 521 -11.89 -48.37 -3.17
CA GLN A 521 -11.42 -49.66 -2.68
C GLN A 521 -10.50 -50.37 -3.68
N GLN A 522 -10.82 -50.33 -4.97
CA GLN A 522 -10.00 -50.88 -6.04
C GLN A 522 -8.64 -50.17 -6.10
N LYS A 523 -8.62 -48.83 -6.01
CA LYS A 523 -7.38 -48.05 -6.00
C LYS A 523 -6.56 -48.26 -4.73
N HIS A 524 -7.21 -48.45 -3.58
CA HIS A 524 -6.53 -48.91 -2.36
C HIS A 524 -5.84 -50.27 -2.53
N LYS A 525 -6.52 -51.22 -3.20
CA LYS A 525 -5.95 -52.54 -3.51
C LYS A 525 -4.78 -52.44 -4.50
N GLU A 526 -4.87 -51.58 -5.51
CA GLU A 526 -3.78 -51.33 -6.48
C GLU A 526 -2.55 -50.69 -5.82
N VAL A 527 -2.72 -49.76 -4.88
CA VAL A 527 -1.61 -49.17 -4.10
C VAL A 527 -0.96 -50.21 -3.18
N THR A 528 -1.78 -51.04 -2.53
CA THR A 528 -1.30 -52.13 -1.66
C THR A 528 -0.57 -53.21 -2.46
N ALA A 529 -1.01 -53.49 -3.70
CA ALA A 529 -0.39 -54.46 -4.60
C ALA A 529 0.98 -54.01 -5.13
N LYS A 530 1.24 -52.70 -5.20
CA LYS A 530 2.56 -52.13 -5.56
C LYS A 530 3.57 -52.13 -4.40
N GLY A 531 3.24 -52.74 -3.26
CA GLY A 531 4.15 -52.87 -2.10
C GLY A 531 4.32 -51.61 -1.25
N LEU A 532 3.50 -50.57 -1.50
CA LEU A 532 3.51 -49.33 -0.74
C LEU A 532 2.30 -49.32 0.22
N SER A 533 2.52 -49.04 1.51
CA SER A 533 1.39 -48.86 2.42
C SER A 533 0.68 -47.54 2.10
N PRO A 534 -0.66 -47.49 2.15
CA PRO A 534 -1.42 -46.23 2.13
C PRO A 534 -0.95 -45.27 3.24
N ASP A 535 -0.26 -45.80 4.24
CA ASP A 535 0.26 -45.08 5.38
C ASP A 535 1.53 -44.24 5.10
N ASN A 536 2.30 -44.57 4.05
CA ASN A 536 3.52 -43.83 3.69
C ASN A 536 3.33 -42.83 2.54
N ILE A 537 2.30 -43.01 1.72
CA ILE A 537 2.05 -42.18 0.53
C ILE A 537 1.14 -40.98 0.84
N ILE A 538 0.19 -41.13 1.77
CA ILE A 538 -0.84 -40.12 2.05
C ILE A 538 -0.53 -39.40 3.34
N ALA A 539 -0.46 -38.06 3.28
CA ALA A 539 -0.26 -37.20 4.44
C ALA A 539 -1.24 -37.50 5.58
N LYS A 540 -0.75 -37.49 6.83
CA LYS A 540 -1.51 -37.86 8.04
C LYS A 540 -2.87 -37.14 8.13
N ASN A 541 -2.92 -35.87 7.75
CA ASN A 541 -4.12 -35.03 7.79
C ASN A 541 -5.22 -35.51 6.81
N VAL A 542 -4.84 -35.96 5.62
CA VAL A 542 -5.78 -36.45 4.59
C VAL A 542 -6.39 -37.79 5.03
N ARG A 543 -5.61 -38.62 5.71
CA ARG A 543 -6.08 -39.89 6.29
C ARG A 543 -7.05 -39.68 7.43
N GLU A 544 -6.77 -38.72 8.30
CA GLU A 544 -7.66 -38.34 9.39
C GLU A 544 -8.97 -37.76 8.85
N TYR A 545 -8.92 -36.93 7.81
CA TYR A 545 -10.12 -36.45 7.10
C TYR A 545 -10.98 -37.59 6.55
N TYR A 546 -10.37 -38.58 5.89
CA TYR A 546 -11.10 -39.73 5.36
C TYR A 546 -11.73 -40.59 6.49
N LYS A 547 -10.98 -40.85 7.57
CA LYS A 547 -11.51 -41.58 8.73
C LYS A 547 -12.69 -40.84 9.37
N ASN A 548 -12.58 -39.53 9.56
CA ASN A 548 -13.66 -38.70 10.09
C ASN A 548 -14.87 -38.67 9.15
N THR A 549 -14.63 -38.65 7.83
CA THR A 549 -15.71 -38.72 6.83
C THR A 549 -16.45 -40.05 6.90
N ILE A 550 -15.75 -41.19 7.04
CA ILE A 550 -16.39 -42.50 7.21
C ILE A 550 -17.19 -42.55 8.51
N ILE A 551 -16.63 -42.09 9.62
CA ILE A 551 -17.33 -42.03 10.91
C ILE A 551 -18.60 -41.19 10.75
N PHE A 552 -18.51 -40.03 10.10
CA PHE A 552 -19.67 -39.16 9.86
C PHE A 552 -20.76 -39.82 8.99
N ILE A 553 -20.37 -40.57 7.96
CA ILE A 553 -21.31 -41.34 7.12
C ILE A 553 -22.02 -42.41 7.96
N GLN A 554 -21.29 -43.09 8.84
CA GLN A 554 -21.80 -44.15 9.71
C GLN A 554 -22.70 -43.61 10.81
N GLU A 555 -22.34 -42.50 11.45
CA GLU A 555 -23.12 -41.87 12.52
C GLU A 555 -24.45 -41.29 12.03
N ASN A 556 -24.50 -40.78 10.80
CA ASN A 556 -25.69 -40.17 10.23
C ASN A 556 -26.49 -41.11 9.31
N ASN A 557 -26.14 -42.41 9.23
CA ASN A 557 -26.80 -43.42 8.36
C ASN A 557 -27.03 -42.94 6.91
N LEU A 558 -26.05 -42.25 6.32
CA LEU A 558 -26.19 -41.62 4.99
C LEU A 558 -26.14 -42.64 3.83
N LEU A 559 -25.74 -43.88 4.11
CA LEU A 559 -25.79 -45.01 3.18
C LEU A 559 -26.60 -46.13 3.83
N PRO A 560 -27.52 -46.79 3.11
CA PRO A 560 -28.17 -47.99 3.63
C PRO A 560 -27.08 -49.04 3.91
N GLN A 561 -26.98 -49.44 5.17
CA GLN A 561 -26.12 -50.55 5.58
C GLN A 561 -26.60 -51.78 4.81
N GLY A 562 -25.70 -52.44 4.09
CA GLY A 562 -26.01 -53.70 3.42
C GLY A 562 -26.50 -54.70 4.46
N THR A 563 -27.76 -55.09 4.35
CA THR A 563 -28.20 -56.37 4.88
C THR A 563 -27.59 -57.42 3.97
N ASP A 564 -26.55 -58.09 4.45
CA ASP A 564 -26.20 -59.43 4.01
C ASP A 564 -27.40 -60.34 4.31
N GLU A 565 -28.35 -60.41 3.38
CA GLU A 565 -29.27 -61.54 3.26
C GLU A 565 -29.06 -62.13 1.87
N PRO A 566 -28.73 -63.43 1.76
CA PRO A 566 -28.71 -64.10 0.47
C PRO A 566 -30.17 -64.22 0.01
N GLU A 567 -30.59 -63.36 -0.92
CA GLU A 567 -31.84 -63.58 -1.65
C GLU A 567 -31.63 -64.79 -2.56
N GLU A 568 -32.35 -65.86 -2.21
CA GLU A 568 -32.40 -67.14 -2.89
C GLU A 568 -32.85 -66.95 -4.35
N ASP A 569 -32.15 -67.63 -5.26
CA ASP A 569 -32.59 -67.87 -6.62
C ASP A 569 -33.95 -68.60 -6.59
N GLU A 570 -35.04 -67.89 -6.87
CA GLU A 570 -36.24 -68.51 -7.44
C GLU A 570 -36.35 -68.09 -8.91
N ALA A 571 -35.80 -68.97 -9.75
CA ALA A 571 -36.16 -69.04 -11.15
C ALA A 571 -37.59 -69.59 -11.25
N GLU A 572 -38.52 -68.76 -11.73
CA GLU A 572 -39.71 -69.25 -12.44
C GLU A 572 -39.69 -68.67 -13.85
N ASP A 573 -39.45 -69.57 -14.80
CA ASP A 573 -39.70 -69.41 -16.21
C ASP A 573 -41.18 -69.12 -16.46
N GLU A 574 -41.51 -68.05 -17.19
CA GLU A 574 -42.58 -68.11 -18.20
C GLU A 574 -42.15 -67.33 -19.44
N ALA A 575 -41.87 -68.09 -20.48
CA ALA A 575 -41.83 -67.64 -21.86
C ALA A 575 -43.26 -67.54 -22.38
N GLU A 576 -43.66 -66.39 -22.91
CA GLU A 576 -44.60 -66.33 -24.03
C GLU A 576 -44.13 -65.28 -25.03
N ALA A 577 -43.87 -65.78 -26.23
CA ALA A 577 -43.75 -65.02 -27.45
C ALA A 577 -45.15 -64.64 -27.92
N GLU A 578 -45.37 -63.37 -28.26
CA GLU A 578 -46.32 -63.00 -29.30
C GLU A 578 -45.65 -62.05 -30.29
N ASP A 579 -45.71 -62.51 -31.53
CA ASP A 579 -45.23 -61.96 -32.78
C ASP A 579 -46.32 -61.08 -33.41
N GLU A 580 -45.94 -60.40 -34.49
CA GLU A 580 -46.76 -59.75 -35.52
C GLU A 580 -47.01 -58.23 -35.42
N GLY A 581 -46.43 -57.53 -36.40
CA GLY A 581 -46.74 -56.14 -36.74
C GLY A 581 -45.77 -55.49 -37.73
N GLU A 582 -45.57 -56.10 -38.90
CA GLU A 582 -45.11 -55.52 -40.18
C GLU A 582 -45.58 -54.05 -40.39
N ALA A 583 -45.02 -53.18 -41.22
CA ALA A 583 -43.83 -53.00 -42.05
C ALA A 583 -43.97 -51.55 -42.57
N GLU A 584 -42.88 -50.88 -42.93
CA GLU A 584 -42.76 -50.24 -44.24
C GLU A 584 -41.32 -49.72 -44.44
N ASP A 585 -40.87 -50.01 -45.64
CA ASP A 585 -39.52 -50.00 -46.20
C ASP A 585 -39.25 -48.65 -46.90
N GLU A 586 -38.10 -48.59 -47.58
CA GLU A 586 -37.53 -47.52 -48.41
C GLU A 586 -36.54 -46.61 -47.65
N GLY A 587 -35.24 -46.63 -47.93
CA GLY A 587 -34.50 -47.34 -48.98
C GLY A 587 -33.12 -46.69 -49.16
N GLU A 588 -32.26 -47.49 -49.80
CA GLU A 588 -31.03 -47.13 -50.51
C GLU A 588 -29.68 -47.18 -49.76
N ALA A 589 -29.01 -48.29 -50.06
CA ALA A 589 -27.57 -48.57 -50.06
C ALA A 589 -26.79 -47.53 -50.90
N GLU A 590 -25.48 -47.36 -50.71
CA GLU A 590 -24.37 -48.12 -51.34
C GLU A 590 -23.12 -47.87 -50.43
N ASP A 591 -22.47 -48.85 -49.79
CA ASP A 591 -21.46 -49.82 -50.29
C ASP A 591 -20.53 -49.21 -51.38
N GLU A 592 -19.20 -49.26 -51.35
CA GLU A 592 -18.30 -50.37 -51.04
C GLU A 592 -16.86 -49.86 -50.71
N GLY A 593 -16.11 -50.70 -49.98
CA GLY A 593 -14.72 -51.06 -50.28
C GLY A 593 -13.59 -50.10 -49.87
N GLU A 594 -12.39 -50.52 -49.49
CA GLU A 594 -11.75 -51.83 -49.37
C GLU A 594 -10.60 -51.74 -48.34
N VAL A 595 -10.21 -52.88 -47.82
CA VAL A 595 -9.04 -53.15 -46.97
C VAL A 595 -7.82 -53.42 -47.86
N GLU A 596 -6.61 -53.08 -47.40
CA GLU A 596 -5.28 -53.72 -47.61
C GLU A 596 -4.21 -52.67 -47.27
N ASP A 597 -3.46 -52.72 -46.17
CA ASP A 597 -2.41 -53.65 -45.70
C ASP A 597 -1.10 -53.62 -46.50
N GLU A 598 0.01 -53.72 -45.75
CA GLU A 598 1.43 -53.74 -46.16
C GLU A 598 1.99 -52.39 -46.68
N GLY A 599 3.18 -51.90 -46.32
CA GLY A 599 4.38 -52.46 -45.72
C GLY A 599 5.55 -51.55 -46.14
N GLU A 600 6.71 -51.76 -45.53
CA GLU A 600 8.04 -51.25 -45.89
C GLU A 600 8.58 -50.03 -45.13
N ALA A 601 9.67 -50.34 -44.44
CA ALA A 601 10.63 -49.49 -43.80
C ALA A 601 11.80 -49.28 -44.76
N GLU A 602 12.35 -48.06 -44.87
CA GLU A 602 13.75 -47.81 -45.21
C GLU A 602 14.26 -46.57 -44.45
N ASP A 603 14.99 -46.89 -43.39
CA ASP A 603 16.31 -46.43 -42.94
C ASP A 603 16.99 -45.13 -43.45
N GLU A 604 17.85 -44.63 -42.56
CA GLU A 604 18.96 -43.66 -42.70
C GLU A 604 18.59 -42.19 -43.02
N GLY A 605 19.00 -41.15 -42.30
CA GLY A 605 19.93 -41.00 -41.18
C GLY A 605 20.32 -39.51 -41.14
N GLU A 606 20.48 -38.93 -39.95
CA GLU A 606 21.56 -37.98 -39.66
C GLU A 606 21.55 -37.63 -38.16
N VAL A 607 22.75 -37.76 -37.61
CA VAL A 607 23.17 -37.58 -36.24
C VAL A 607 23.80 -36.21 -36.12
N GLU A 608 23.48 -35.47 -35.05
CA GLU A 608 24.34 -34.56 -34.26
C GLU A 608 23.43 -34.02 -33.13
N GLY A 609 23.59 -34.41 -31.85
CA GLY A 609 24.64 -33.99 -30.92
C GLY A 609 24.30 -32.59 -30.38
N GLU A 610 24.17 -32.24 -29.10
CA GLU A 610 24.57 -32.74 -27.78
C GLU A 610 23.61 -32.07 -26.74
N ALA A 611 23.01 -32.80 -25.78
CA ALA A 611 23.36 -32.84 -24.35
C ALA A 611 23.61 -31.46 -23.69
N GLU A 612 22.67 -30.95 -22.88
CA GLU A 612 22.66 -31.05 -21.40
C GLU A 612 23.82 -30.28 -20.73
N ASP A 613 23.52 -29.23 -19.97
CA ASP A 613 23.90 -29.19 -18.56
C ASP A 613 23.14 -28.11 -17.75
N GLU A 614 22.94 -28.45 -16.49
CA GLU A 614 22.26 -27.78 -15.40
C GLU A 614 23.07 -26.61 -14.81
N GLY A 615 22.46 -25.79 -13.96
CA GLY A 615 23.22 -24.89 -13.08
C GLY A 615 22.42 -23.71 -12.51
N GLU A 616 21.54 -23.98 -11.54
CA GLU A 616 21.12 -22.99 -10.54
C GLU A 616 22.27 -22.79 -9.54
N ALA A 617 22.61 -21.53 -9.24
CA ALA A 617 23.41 -21.18 -8.07
C ALA A 617 22.94 -19.84 -7.49
N GLU A 618 22.40 -19.92 -6.27
CA GLU A 618 22.32 -18.84 -5.29
C GLU A 618 23.73 -18.47 -4.82
N GLU A 619 24.04 -17.18 -4.67
CA GLU A 619 25.09 -16.72 -3.75
C GLU A 619 24.66 -15.43 -3.05
N ASP A 620 24.46 -15.56 -1.74
CA ASP A 620 24.64 -14.51 -0.73
C ASP A 620 26.12 -14.12 -0.64
N ALA A 621 26.42 -12.84 -0.46
CA ALA A 621 27.68 -12.40 0.14
C ALA A 621 27.50 -11.06 0.87
N GLU A 622 27.47 -11.13 2.19
CA GLU A 622 28.01 -10.12 3.09
C GLU A 622 29.52 -10.00 2.87
N GLU A 623 30.10 -8.80 2.96
CA GLU A 623 31.30 -8.56 3.78
C GLU A 623 31.63 -7.07 3.91
N GLU A 624 32.06 -6.73 5.13
CA GLU A 624 32.48 -5.43 5.64
C GLU A 624 33.97 -5.15 5.34
N GLU A 625 34.33 -3.86 5.48
CA GLU A 625 35.57 -3.34 6.07
C GLU A 625 36.94 -3.33 5.34
N GLU A 626 37.62 -2.18 5.57
CA GLU A 626 39.07 -1.84 5.54
C GLU A 626 39.83 -1.73 4.19
N GLU A 627 40.08 -0.50 3.71
CA GLU A 627 41.28 0.36 3.97
C GLU A 627 41.17 1.73 3.27
#